data_AF-A0A2P6SB78-F1
#
_entry.id   AF-A0A2P6SB78-F1
#
_cell.length_a   1.000
_cell.length_b   1.000
_cell.length_c   1.000
_cell.angle_alpha   90.00
_cell.angle_beta   90.00
_cell.angle_gamma   90.00
#
_symmetry.space_group_name_H-M   'P 1'
#
loop_
_entity.id
_entity.type
_entity.pdbx_description
1 polymer ?
#
loop_
_entity_poly.entity_id
_entity_poly.type
_entity_poly.pdbx_seq_one_letter_code
_entity_poly.pdbx_strand_id
1 'polypeptide(L)'
;MKDKVHAEVSSWRAGKKCSAKLKENPASQQSKAKAGTTRGTFEVDLPEAEAGKVKLRFAPEPSGYLHIGHSKAALLNQYFAQRNEFVDNLLKDIQTLGIKYEEVTYTSDHLDELMDMTEKLINQGKAYVDDTPREEMQKQRMDGIESKCRNHSKDENLKLWEEMKAGSERDLHCCVRGKLDMQDPNKSLRDPIGSNYKVYPTYDFACPFVDSIEGITHALRSSEYHDRNAQYYRIQEDMGLRKVHVYEFSSLNMVYTLHSKRKLLWFVQNDKVNGWDDPRFPTVQGIVRRGLKVEALIQFILEQGASKNLNLMEWDKLCTVVNDNDYSCNKYCLMYAINRLVMHAIDKLVMHAID
;
A
#
# COMPACT_ATOMS: atom_id res chain seq x y z
N MET A 1 -47.35 -35.95 -10.40
CA MET A 1 -47.22 -37.42 -10.53
C MET A 1 -48.30 -37.87 -11.50
N LYS A 2 -47.90 -38.61 -12.54
CA LYS A 2 -48.66 -38.97 -13.77
C LYS A 2 -48.76 -37.81 -14.79
N ASP A 3 -48.26 -37.87 -16.01
CA ASP A 3 -47.63 -38.95 -16.77
C ASP A 3 -46.59 -38.41 -17.75
N LYS A 4 -45.59 -39.26 -17.94
CA LYS A 4 -44.45 -39.14 -18.84
C LYS A 4 -44.85 -39.71 -20.21
N VAL A 5 -44.25 -39.15 -21.26
CA VAL A 5 -43.72 -39.89 -22.43
C VAL A 5 -44.72 -40.41 -23.46
N HIS A 6 -44.66 -39.83 -24.67
CA HIS A 6 -44.50 -40.49 -25.98
C HIS A 6 -44.17 -39.36 -26.99
N ALA A 7 -42.98 -39.31 -27.61
CA ALA A 7 -42.58 -40.04 -28.83
C ALA A 7 -43.49 -39.67 -30.02
N GLU A 8 -43.05 -39.37 -31.24
CA GLU A 8 -41.76 -39.41 -31.93
C GLU A 8 -42.03 -38.86 -33.37
N VAL A 9 -41.01 -38.24 -33.97
CA VAL A 9 -40.62 -38.42 -35.39
C VAL A 9 -41.43 -37.73 -36.52
N SER A 10 -40.68 -36.90 -37.28
CA SER A 10 -40.70 -36.71 -38.75
C SER A 10 -41.78 -35.79 -39.35
N SER A 11 -41.54 -34.95 -40.37
CA SER A 11 -40.37 -34.68 -41.22
C SER A 11 -40.66 -33.53 -42.23
N TRP A 12 -39.61 -33.13 -42.98
CA TRP A 12 -39.53 -32.24 -44.19
C TRP A 12 -39.11 -30.78 -43.91
N ARG A 13 -37.80 -30.46 -43.98
CA ARG A 13 -36.99 -30.00 -45.16
C ARG A 13 -37.42 -28.60 -45.65
N ALA A 14 -36.58 -27.56 -45.80
CA ALA A 14 -35.17 -27.46 -46.20
C ALA A 14 -34.55 -26.13 -45.68
N GLY A 15 -33.31 -26.05 -45.19
CA GLY A 15 -32.04 -25.81 -45.93
C GLY A 15 -31.48 -24.42 -45.53
N LYS A 16 -30.19 -24.12 -45.24
CA LYS A 16 -28.82 -24.66 -45.43
C LYS A 16 -27.96 -24.13 -44.23
N LYS A 17 -27.16 -24.92 -43.47
CA LYS A 17 -25.75 -25.42 -43.66
C LYS A 17 -24.69 -24.32 -43.89
N CYS A 18 -23.52 -24.23 -43.23
CA CYS A 18 -22.45 -25.19 -42.85
C CYS A 18 -21.70 -24.68 -41.57
N SER A 19 -21.29 -25.44 -40.53
CA SER A 19 -20.29 -26.53 -40.35
C SER A 19 -18.88 -26.20 -40.91
N ALA A 20 -17.73 -26.45 -40.27
CA ALA A 20 -17.33 -27.60 -39.44
C ALA A 20 -16.01 -27.29 -38.67
N LYS A 21 -15.86 -27.76 -37.42
CA LYS A 21 -15.04 -28.89 -36.91
C LYS A 21 -13.53 -28.65 -36.67
N LEU A 22 -13.18 -28.94 -35.42
CA LEU A 22 -11.86 -29.22 -34.83
C LEU A 22 -11.15 -30.43 -35.46
N LYS A 23 -9.81 -30.38 -35.52
CA LYS A 23 -8.90 -31.53 -35.53
C LYS A 23 -7.58 -31.16 -34.83
N GLU A 24 -7.06 -32.08 -34.01
CA GLU A 24 -5.74 -32.04 -33.39
C GLU A 24 -4.61 -32.54 -34.34
N ASN A 25 -3.46 -31.86 -34.21
CA ASN A 25 -2.03 -32.16 -34.43
C ASN A 25 -1.52 -33.19 -35.46
N PRO A 26 -0.38 -32.87 -36.12
CA PRO A 26 0.91 -33.42 -35.66
C PRO A 26 2.11 -32.44 -35.70
N ALA A 27 3.24 -32.95 -35.21
CA ALA A 27 4.44 -32.25 -34.73
C ALA A 27 5.34 -31.52 -35.75
N SER A 28 6.12 -30.61 -35.16
CA SER A 28 7.49 -30.17 -35.49
C SER A 28 7.79 -29.56 -36.86
N GLN A 29 8.08 -28.25 -36.87
CA GLN A 29 9.24 -27.69 -37.56
C GLN A 29 9.64 -26.35 -36.93
N GLN A 30 10.91 -26.28 -36.53
CA GLN A 30 11.57 -25.12 -35.92
C GLN A 30 11.60 -23.93 -36.89
N SER A 31 11.27 -22.72 -36.40
CA SER A 31 11.78 -21.49 -36.99
C SER A 31 12.27 -20.54 -35.89
N LYS A 32 13.47 -20.01 -36.12
CA LYS A 32 14.32 -19.27 -35.17
C LYS A 32 13.67 -17.94 -34.76
N ALA A 33 13.35 -17.80 -33.48
CA ALA A 33 13.06 -16.49 -32.89
C ALA A 33 14.38 -15.75 -32.65
N LYS A 34 14.58 -14.64 -33.36
CA LYS A 34 15.58 -13.63 -33.00
C LYS A 34 15.13 -12.96 -31.70
N ALA A 35 16.00 -13.00 -30.69
CA ALA A 35 15.84 -12.26 -29.45
C ALA A 35 15.80 -10.75 -29.76
N GLY A 36 14.63 -10.14 -29.57
CA GLY A 36 14.47 -8.70 -29.48
C GLY A 36 14.20 -8.35 -28.02
N THR A 37 15.20 -7.75 -27.36
CA THR A 37 15.08 -7.18 -26.03
C THR A 37 14.14 -5.97 -26.09
N THR A 38 12.87 -6.14 -25.77
CA THR A 38 12.01 -5.01 -25.41
C THR A 38 12.40 -4.54 -24.01
N ARG A 39 13.37 -3.61 -23.94
CA ARG A 39 13.52 -2.72 -22.79
C ARG A 39 12.22 -1.92 -22.69
N GLY A 40 11.44 -2.16 -21.64
CA GLY A 40 10.33 -1.28 -21.29
C GLY A 40 10.86 0.13 -21.08
N THR A 41 10.20 1.12 -21.65
CA THR A 41 10.52 2.53 -21.45
C THR A 41 10.32 2.88 -19.98
N PHE A 42 11.38 3.41 -19.35
CA PHE A 42 11.48 3.71 -17.91
C PHE A 42 10.85 5.06 -17.51
N GLU A 43 10.20 5.75 -18.44
CA GLU A 43 9.64 7.08 -18.21
C GLU A 43 8.16 6.94 -17.82
N VAL A 44 7.87 7.34 -16.58
CA VAL A 44 6.50 7.53 -16.11
C VAL A 44 6.11 8.95 -16.45
N ASP A 45 5.21 9.12 -17.42
CA ASP A 45 4.64 10.43 -17.74
C ASP A 45 3.74 10.89 -16.60
N LEU A 46 4.27 11.80 -15.79
CA LEU A 46 3.51 12.52 -14.77
C LEU A 46 2.73 13.65 -15.46
N PRO A 47 1.40 13.72 -15.32
CA PRO A 47 0.59 14.73 -16.00
C PRO A 47 0.96 16.13 -15.51
N GLU A 48 1.21 17.05 -16.45
CA GLU A 48 1.55 18.46 -16.15
C GLU A 48 2.83 18.66 -15.31
N ALA A 49 3.72 17.66 -15.26
CA ALA A 49 4.99 17.77 -14.54
C ALA A 49 6.02 18.59 -15.34
N GLU A 50 6.50 19.69 -14.75
CA GLU A 50 7.66 20.44 -15.26
C GLU A 50 8.93 20.00 -14.54
N ALA A 51 10.00 19.74 -15.31
CA ALA A 51 11.29 19.33 -14.76
C ALA A 51 11.82 20.38 -13.75
N GLY A 52 12.14 19.93 -12.54
CA GLY A 52 12.64 20.79 -11.46
C GLY A 52 11.57 21.48 -10.61
N LYS A 53 10.28 21.31 -10.92
CA LYS A 53 9.16 21.88 -10.12
C LYS A 53 8.27 20.82 -9.44
N VAL A 54 8.61 19.53 -9.60
CA VAL A 54 7.83 18.43 -9.01
C VAL A 54 8.18 18.27 -7.53
N LYS A 55 7.25 18.61 -6.64
CA LYS A 55 7.31 18.26 -5.22
C LYS A 55 6.50 16.98 -4.95
N LEU A 56 7.16 15.98 -4.35
CA LEU A 56 6.61 14.69 -3.91
C LEU A 56 6.68 14.61 -2.39
N ARG A 57 5.83 13.78 -1.76
CA ARG A 57 5.95 13.44 -0.33
C ARG A 57 5.83 11.96 -0.08
N PHE A 58 6.48 11.54 1.00
CA PHE A 58 6.31 10.24 1.63
C PHE A 58 5.66 10.44 2.99
N ALA A 59 4.39 10.06 3.13
CA ALA A 59 3.58 10.29 4.33
C ALA A 59 3.16 8.98 5.03
N PRO A 60 4.10 8.25 5.67
CA PRO A 60 3.76 7.07 6.47
C PRO A 60 3.18 7.49 7.84
N GLU A 61 2.13 6.81 8.32
CA GLU A 61 1.59 7.07 9.66
C GLU A 61 2.56 6.62 10.79
N PRO A 62 2.85 7.44 11.81
CA PRO A 62 3.85 7.14 12.85
C PRO A 62 3.32 6.15 13.88
N SER A 63 3.43 4.85 13.61
CA SER A 63 2.98 3.81 14.56
C SER A 63 3.70 2.46 14.53
N GLY A 64 4.88 2.36 13.91
CA GLY A 64 5.73 1.14 13.92
C GLY A 64 6.90 1.19 12.93
N TYR A 65 7.75 0.16 12.94
CA TYR A 65 8.59 -0.19 11.78
C TYR A 65 7.70 -0.44 10.55
N LEU A 66 8.19 -0.13 9.34
CA LEU A 66 7.42 -0.23 8.10
C LEU A 66 6.85 -1.64 7.84
N HIS A 67 5.51 -1.75 7.88
CA HIS A 67 4.64 -2.73 7.19
C HIS A 67 3.16 -2.43 7.48
N ILE A 68 2.27 -2.88 6.60
CA ILE A 68 1.13 -2.08 6.09
C ILE A 68 -0.17 -1.98 6.95
N GLY A 69 -0.18 -2.26 8.26
CA GLY A 69 -1.45 -2.37 9.00
C GLY A 69 -1.39 -2.11 10.50
N HIS A 70 -1.46 -0.85 10.88
CA HIS A 70 -1.30 -0.32 12.23
C HIS A 70 -2.56 -0.47 13.13
N SER A 71 -2.49 -1.21 14.24
CA SER A 71 -3.47 -1.18 15.36
C SER A 71 -2.87 -1.90 16.58
N LYS A 72 -2.42 -1.29 17.67
CA LYS A 72 -2.58 0.06 18.24
C LYS A 72 -3.90 0.39 18.90
N ALA A 73 -4.05 0.06 20.19
CA ALA A 73 -5.03 0.74 21.04
C ALA A 73 -4.64 0.80 22.52
N ALA A 74 -4.25 -0.30 23.17
CA ALA A 74 -4.02 -0.27 24.64
C ALA A 74 -2.56 -0.01 25.06
N LEU A 75 -1.59 -0.61 24.37
CA LEU A 75 -0.15 -0.48 24.71
C LEU A 75 0.51 0.79 24.14
N LEU A 76 -0.16 1.55 23.28
CA LEU A 76 0.47 2.74 22.70
C LEU A 76 0.28 4.04 23.45
N ASN A 77 -0.65 4.13 24.40
CA ASN A 77 -0.75 5.35 25.22
C ASN A 77 0.51 5.55 26.09
N GLN A 78 1.19 4.47 26.47
CA GLN A 78 2.47 4.54 27.18
C GLN A 78 3.68 4.68 26.21
N TYR A 79 3.58 4.14 24.98
CA TYR A 79 4.65 4.21 23.97
C TYR A 79 4.76 5.60 23.30
N PHE A 80 3.68 6.38 23.16
CA PHE A 80 3.76 7.76 22.61
C PHE A 80 4.38 8.79 23.53
N ALA A 81 4.69 8.45 24.80
CA ALA A 81 5.57 9.29 25.60
C ALA A 81 7.02 9.27 25.07
N GLN A 82 7.39 8.27 24.26
CA GLN A 82 8.71 8.08 23.64
C GLN A 82 8.63 8.28 22.10
N ARG A 83 8.17 9.45 21.65
CA ARG A 83 7.95 9.82 20.23
C ARG A 83 9.14 9.66 19.27
N ASN A 84 10.35 9.38 19.75
CA ASN A 84 11.56 9.44 18.95
C ASN A 84 11.87 8.13 18.19
N GLU A 85 11.69 6.95 18.78
CA GLU A 85 12.24 5.71 18.20
C GLU A 85 11.69 5.33 16.80
N PHE A 86 10.40 5.57 16.50
CA PHE A 86 9.85 5.21 15.18
C PHE A 86 10.22 6.19 14.08
N VAL A 87 10.20 7.48 14.40
CA VAL A 87 10.64 8.51 13.46
C VAL A 87 12.13 8.34 13.21
N ASP A 88 12.91 8.07 14.25
CA ASP A 88 14.35 7.82 14.14
C ASP A 88 14.65 6.58 13.29
N ASN A 89 13.91 5.48 13.47
CA ASN A 89 14.05 4.27 12.64
C ASN A 89 13.61 4.52 11.19
N LEU A 90 12.55 5.30 10.97
CA LEU A 90 12.12 5.69 9.62
C LEU A 90 13.20 6.50 8.92
N LEU A 91 13.75 7.51 9.60
CA LEU A 91 14.83 8.35 9.07
C LEU A 91 16.09 7.52 8.82
N LYS A 92 16.39 6.56 9.70
CA LYS A 92 17.48 5.60 9.52
C LYS A 92 17.27 4.70 8.30
N ASP A 93 16.06 4.21 8.05
CA ASP A 93 15.75 3.38 6.89
C ASP A 93 15.84 4.21 5.60
N ILE A 94 15.32 5.44 5.59
CA ILE A 94 15.43 6.39 4.47
C ILE A 94 16.91 6.69 4.17
N GLN A 95 17.72 6.93 5.21
CA GLN A 95 19.15 7.13 5.09
C GLN A 95 19.87 5.88 4.58
N THR A 96 19.47 4.69 5.05
CA THR A 96 20.02 3.40 4.60
C THR A 96 19.74 3.19 3.12
N LEU A 97 18.56 3.58 2.65
CA LEU A 97 18.18 3.55 1.23
C LEU A 97 18.89 4.63 0.39
N GLY A 98 19.67 5.52 1.00
CA GLY A 98 20.35 6.62 0.32
C GLY A 98 19.42 7.72 -0.19
N ILE A 99 18.17 7.76 0.30
CA ILE A 99 17.16 8.74 -0.13
C ILE A 99 17.42 10.06 0.58
N LYS A 100 17.57 11.13 -0.19
CA LYS A 100 17.66 12.51 0.33
C LYS A 100 16.28 13.14 0.31
N TYR A 101 15.92 13.80 1.41
CA TYR A 101 14.69 14.59 1.53
C TYR A 101 15.05 16.03 1.90
N GLU A 102 14.14 16.97 1.63
CA GLU A 102 14.36 18.40 1.87
C GLU A 102 14.03 18.79 3.32
N GLU A 103 12.84 18.39 3.79
CA GLU A 103 12.31 18.72 5.11
C GLU A 103 11.53 17.54 5.70
N VAL A 104 11.43 17.51 7.04
CA VAL A 104 10.52 16.61 7.76
C VAL A 104 9.41 17.47 8.34
N THR A 105 8.18 17.23 7.89
CA THR A 105 6.98 17.90 8.42
C THR A 105 6.13 16.91 9.18
N TYR A 106 5.29 17.41 10.09
CA TYR A 106 4.33 16.60 10.81
C TYR A 106 2.92 17.12 10.56
N THR A 107 2.00 16.23 10.20
CA THR A 107 0.56 16.56 10.09
C THR A 107 0.00 17.17 11.39
N SER A 108 0.60 16.85 12.54
CA SER A 108 0.23 17.44 13.82
C SER A 108 0.43 18.95 13.88
N ASP A 109 1.36 19.48 13.10
CA ASP A 109 1.68 20.91 13.08
C ASP A 109 0.57 21.72 12.38
N HIS A 110 -0.25 21.04 11.56
CA HIS A 110 -1.37 21.60 10.82
C HIS A 110 -2.74 21.37 11.51
N LEU A 111 -2.77 20.87 12.75
CA LEU A 111 -4.04 20.51 13.42
C LEU A 111 -4.94 21.72 13.64
N ASP A 112 -4.39 22.85 14.04
CA ASP A 112 -5.15 24.09 14.26
C ASP A 112 -5.78 24.56 12.94
N GLU A 113 -5.03 24.54 11.84
CA GLU A 113 -5.54 24.90 10.51
C GLU A 113 -6.61 23.92 10.00
N LEU A 114 -6.48 22.63 10.31
CA LEU A 114 -7.47 21.61 9.99
C LEU A 114 -8.77 21.79 10.79
N MET A 115 -8.68 22.24 12.03
CA MET A 115 -9.84 22.59 12.87
C MET A 115 -10.54 23.82 12.31
N ASP A 116 -9.80 24.88 11.99
CA ASP A 116 -10.34 26.08 11.34
C ASP A 116 -11.02 25.75 10.00
N MET A 117 -10.42 24.86 9.21
CA MET A 117 -11.01 24.38 7.96
C MET A 117 -12.32 23.62 8.21
N THR A 118 -12.38 22.82 9.28
CA THR A 118 -13.60 22.10 9.67
C THR A 118 -14.74 23.07 9.98
N GLU A 119 -14.47 24.12 10.76
CA GLU A 119 -15.44 25.19 11.07
C GLU A 119 -15.91 25.92 9.82
N LYS A 120 -15.00 26.22 8.90
CA LYS A 120 -15.32 26.83 7.61
C LYS A 120 -16.27 25.95 6.79
N LEU A 121 -16.03 24.64 6.75
CA LEU A 121 -16.88 23.68 6.04
C LEU A 121 -18.27 23.55 6.69
N ILE A 122 -18.36 23.55 8.03
CA ILE A 122 -19.63 23.57 8.76
C ILE A 122 -20.42 24.84 8.43
N ASN A 123 -19.76 26.01 8.44
CA ASN A 123 -20.38 27.29 8.08
C ASN A 123 -20.88 27.34 6.63
N GLN A 124 -20.20 26.66 5.71
CA GLN A 124 -20.63 26.50 4.32
C GLN A 124 -21.74 25.45 4.15
N GLY A 125 -22.10 24.71 5.19
CA GLY A 125 -23.06 23.61 5.13
C GLY A 125 -22.51 22.37 4.41
N LYS A 126 -21.18 22.26 4.29
CA LYS A 126 -20.47 21.15 3.66
C LYS A 126 -19.99 20.08 4.66
N ALA A 127 -20.19 20.32 5.95
CA ALA A 127 -19.92 19.35 7.01
C ALA A 127 -20.98 19.47 8.11
N TYR A 128 -21.19 18.39 8.87
CA TYR A 128 -22.11 18.33 10.00
C TYR A 128 -21.56 17.40 11.10
N VAL A 129 -22.04 17.59 12.32
CA VAL A 129 -21.72 16.72 13.46
C VAL A 129 -22.79 15.63 13.56
N ASP A 130 -22.36 14.39 13.70
CA ASP A 130 -23.21 13.21 13.78
C ASP A 130 -22.93 12.45 15.08
N ASP A 131 -23.98 12.17 15.86
CA ASP A 131 -23.94 11.35 17.08
C ASP A 131 -24.54 9.95 16.88
N THR A 132 -24.84 9.57 15.64
CA THR A 132 -25.33 8.23 15.29
C THR A 132 -24.29 7.17 15.63
N PRO A 133 -24.66 6.06 16.30
CA PRO A 133 -23.73 4.97 16.61
C PRO A 133 -23.03 4.43 15.35
N ARG A 134 -21.74 4.09 15.47
CA ARG A 134 -20.90 3.67 14.34
C ARG A 134 -21.49 2.54 13.49
N GLU A 135 -22.10 1.53 14.12
CA GLU A 135 -22.71 0.40 13.41
C GLU A 135 -23.93 0.82 12.57
N GLU A 136 -24.76 1.71 13.11
CA GLU A 136 -25.92 2.25 12.41
C GLU A 136 -25.47 3.16 11.27
N MET A 137 -24.50 4.04 11.52
CA MET A 137 -23.89 4.90 10.51
C MET A 137 -23.31 4.10 9.34
N GLN A 138 -22.66 2.96 9.62
CA GLN A 138 -22.14 2.09 8.58
C GLN A 138 -23.27 1.48 7.73
N LYS A 139 -24.36 1.02 8.35
CA LYS A 139 -25.54 0.49 7.62
C LYS A 139 -26.18 1.58 6.76
N GLN A 140 -26.44 2.75 7.34
CA GLN A 140 -26.99 3.91 6.64
C GLN A 140 -26.15 4.29 5.41
N ARG A 141 -24.82 4.32 5.53
CA ARG A 141 -23.92 4.57 4.39
C ARG A 141 -24.00 3.50 3.29
N MET A 142 -24.12 2.23 3.67
CA MET A 142 -24.24 1.13 2.70
C MET A 142 -25.56 1.18 1.94
N ASP A 143 -26.64 1.56 2.62
CA ASP A 143 -27.99 1.64 2.07
C ASP A 143 -28.32 3.01 1.45
N GLY A 144 -27.42 4.00 1.59
CA GLY A 144 -27.61 5.36 1.07
C GLY A 144 -28.62 6.20 1.88
N ILE A 145 -28.91 5.81 3.12
CA ILE A 145 -29.87 6.50 3.99
C ILE A 145 -29.18 7.67 4.68
N GLU A 146 -29.75 8.87 4.58
CA GLU A 146 -29.23 10.06 5.26
C GLU A 146 -29.32 9.92 6.78
N SER A 147 -28.27 10.37 7.49
CA SER A 147 -28.30 10.47 8.95
C SER A 147 -29.32 11.51 9.41
N LYS A 148 -29.91 11.30 10.59
CA LYS A 148 -30.83 12.25 11.24
C LYS A 148 -30.16 13.60 11.46
N CYS A 149 -28.86 13.60 11.73
CA CYS A 149 -28.07 14.80 12.02
C CYS A 149 -27.65 15.58 10.76
N ARG A 150 -27.83 15.01 9.56
CA ARG A 150 -27.38 15.61 8.29
C ARG A 150 -28.04 16.95 7.97
N ASN A 151 -29.24 17.16 8.49
CA ASN A 151 -30.06 18.35 8.26
C ASN A 151 -30.13 19.28 9.47
N HIS A 152 -29.24 19.11 10.45
CA HIS A 152 -29.05 20.11 11.51
C HIS A 152 -28.73 21.49 10.92
N SER A 153 -29.20 22.52 11.60
CA SER A 153 -28.85 23.90 11.27
C SER A 153 -27.34 24.15 11.48
N LYS A 154 -26.83 25.22 10.89
CA LYS A 154 -25.42 25.61 11.04
C LYS A 154 -25.08 25.87 12.51
N ASP A 155 -25.95 26.58 13.22
CA ASP A 155 -25.76 26.94 14.63
C ASP A 155 -25.75 25.71 15.56
N GLU A 156 -26.58 24.70 15.26
CA GLU A 156 -26.56 23.43 16.00
C GLU A 156 -25.26 22.66 15.78
N ASN A 157 -24.79 22.57 14.54
CA ASN A 157 -23.52 21.92 14.23
C ASN A 157 -22.33 22.62 14.89
N LEU A 158 -22.32 23.96 14.90
CA LEU A 158 -21.27 24.73 15.58
C LEU A 158 -21.29 24.53 17.09
N LYS A 159 -22.47 24.49 17.73
CA LYS A 159 -22.58 24.18 19.17
C LYS A 159 -22.02 22.79 19.49
N LEU A 160 -22.39 21.78 18.71
CA LEU A 160 -21.88 20.43 18.87
C LEU A 160 -20.36 20.36 18.63
N TRP A 161 -19.85 21.12 17.67
CA TRP A 161 -18.41 21.21 17.42
C TRP A 161 -17.65 21.84 18.59
N GLU A 162 -18.16 22.90 19.21
CA GLU A 162 -17.57 23.47 20.43
C GLU A 162 -17.58 22.46 21.60
N GLU A 163 -18.66 21.68 21.74
CA GLU A 163 -18.76 20.59 22.73
C GLU A 163 -17.73 19.48 22.47
N MET A 164 -17.42 19.18 21.21
CA MET A 164 -16.37 18.24 20.81
C MET A 164 -14.97 18.78 21.15
N LYS A 165 -14.69 20.04 20.82
CA LYS A 165 -13.41 20.70 21.18
C LYS A 165 -13.19 20.76 22.69
N ALA A 166 -14.27 20.96 23.47
CA ALA A 166 -14.23 20.97 24.93
C ALA A 166 -14.05 19.57 25.56
N GLY A 167 -14.20 18.49 24.79
CA GLY A 167 -14.06 17.12 25.28
C GLY A 167 -15.17 16.70 26.26
N SER A 168 -16.41 17.14 26.01
CA SER A 168 -17.59 16.77 26.82
C SER A 168 -17.88 15.26 26.77
N GLU A 169 -18.71 14.73 27.68
CA GLU A 169 -19.09 13.30 27.66
C GLU A 169 -19.79 12.90 26.35
N ARG A 170 -20.48 13.86 25.71
CA ARG A 170 -21.11 13.70 24.40
C ARG A 170 -20.10 13.58 23.25
N ASP A 171 -18.91 14.21 23.36
CA ASP A 171 -17.82 14.13 22.35
C ASP A 171 -17.42 12.68 22.05
N LEU A 172 -17.43 11.80 23.05
CA LEU A 172 -17.04 10.40 22.89
C LEU A 172 -17.90 9.64 21.87
N HIS A 173 -19.09 10.17 21.57
CA HIS A 173 -20.05 9.59 20.64
C HIS A 173 -20.21 10.40 19.35
N CYS A 174 -19.61 11.58 19.25
CA CYS A 174 -19.74 12.46 18.09
C CYS A 174 -18.59 12.27 17.09
N CYS A 175 -18.90 12.49 15.81
CA CYS A 175 -17.90 12.64 14.76
C CYS A 175 -18.33 13.73 13.77
N VAL A 176 -17.37 14.32 13.07
CA VAL A 176 -17.65 15.25 11.98
C VAL A 176 -17.68 14.49 10.67
N ARG A 177 -18.71 14.73 9.86
CA ARG A 177 -18.88 14.11 8.55
C ARG A 177 -18.93 15.18 7.46
N GLY A 178 -18.33 14.89 6.32
CA GLY A 178 -18.54 15.67 5.10
C GLY A 178 -19.98 15.50 4.61
N LYS A 179 -20.61 16.56 4.14
CA LYS A 179 -21.92 16.55 3.50
C LYS A 179 -21.73 16.45 1.99
N LEU A 180 -21.60 15.22 1.51
CA LEU A 180 -21.41 14.87 0.11
C LEU A 180 -22.71 14.20 -0.40
N ASP A 181 -22.60 13.24 -1.31
CA ASP A 181 -23.74 12.56 -1.92
C ASP A 181 -23.92 11.14 -1.36
N MET A 182 -25.01 10.93 -0.64
CA MET A 182 -25.37 9.63 -0.07
C MET A 182 -25.85 8.62 -1.11
N GLN A 183 -26.27 9.07 -2.30
CA GLN A 183 -26.71 8.22 -3.41
C GLN A 183 -25.58 7.87 -4.39
N ASP A 184 -24.37 8.42 -4.20
CA ASP A 184 -23.26 8.20 -5.10
C ASP A 184 -22.94 6.68 -5.22
N PRO A 185 -22.70 6.15 -6.44
CA PRO A 185 -22.28 4.77 -6.61
C PRO A 185 -20.96 4.46 -5.88
N ASN A 186 -20.08 5.46 -5.74
CA ASN A 186 -18.87 5.38 -4.96
C ASN A 186 -19.15 5.63 -3.46
N LYS A 187 -19.03 4.56 -2.68
CA LYS A 187 -19.31 4.58 -1.23
C LYS A 187 -18.35 5.47 -0.42
N SER A 188 -17.19 5.83 -0.97
CA SER A 188 -16.26 6.77 -0.32
C SER A 188 -16.82 8.20 -0.28
N LEU A 189 -17.67 8.56 -1.26
CA LEU A 189 -18.34 9.86 -1.35
C LEU A 189 -19.62 9.95 -0.52
N ARG A 190 -20.05 8.86 0.12
CA ARG A 190 -21.24 8.85 0.98
C ARG A 190 -20.89 9.35 2.38
N ASP A 191 -20.96 10.66 2.55
CA ASP A 191 -20.72 11.41 3.79
C ASP A 191 -19.61 10.81 4.67
N PRO A 192 -18.34 10.88 4.23
CA PRO A 192 -17.21 10.31 4.94
C PRO A 192 -16.94 11.03 6.25
N ILE A 193 -16.33 10.32 7.20
CA ILE A 193 -15.92 10.89 8.50
C ILE A 193 -14.66 11.72 8.29
N GLY A 194 -14.73 13.01 8.63
CA GLY A 194 -13.63 13.96 8.56
C GLY A 194 -12.84 14.08 9.87
N SER A 195 -13.51 13.95 11.02
CA SER A 195 -12.87 13.98 12.34
C SER A 195 -13.57 13.04 13.32
N ASN A 196 -12.80 12.45 14.24
CA ASN A 196 -13.28 11.54 15.30
C ASN A 196 -13.33 12.22 16.67
N TYR A 197 -13.73 11.45 17.70
CA TYR A 197 -13.65 11.81 19.13
C TYR A 197 -12.29 12.45 19.47
N LYS A 198 -12.28 13.49 20.32
CA LYS A 198 -11.14 14.36 20.60
C LYS A 198 -10.62 15.18 19.41
N VAL A 199 -11.44 15.37 18.38
CA VAL A 199 -11.18 16.30 17.27
C VAL A 199 -9.90 15.93 16.47
N TYR A 200 -9.63 14.64 16.31
CA TYR A 200 -8.55 14.19 15.44
C TYR A 200 -9.05 13.99 14.01
N PRO A 201 -8.44 14.67 13.01
CA PRO A 201 -8.83 14.52 11.62
C PRO A 201 -8.50 13.11 11.12
N THR A 202 -9.35 12.60 10.24
CA THR A 202 -9.09 11.33 9.55
C THR A 202 -8.05 11.51 8.46
N TYR A 203 -7.41 10.42 8.04
CA TYR A 203 -6.47 10.42 6.92
C TYR A 203 -7.07 11.04 5.65
N ASP A 204 -8.33 10.70 5.34
CA ASP A 204 -9.02 11.19 4.15
C ASP A 204 -9.29 12.70 4.19
N PHE A 205 -9.34 13.31 5.37
CA PHE A 205 -9.54 14.76 5.55
C PHE A 205 -8.20 15.51 5.64
N ALA A 206 -7.25 15.01 6.43
CA ALA A 206 -5.97 15.66 6.66
C ALA A 206 -5.05 15.60 5.42
N CYS A 207 -4.96 14.45 4.75
CA CYS A 207 -3.99 14.27 3.69
C CYS A 207 -4.23 15.18 2.45
N PRO A 208 -5.46 15.36 1.94
CA PRO A 208 -5.70 16.32 0.86
C PRO A 208 -5.40 17.78 1.23
N PHE A 209 -5.57 18.14 2.51
CA PHE A 209 -5.25 19.47 3.02
C PHE A 209 -3.74 19.69 3.05
N VAL A 210 -3.00 18.82 3.76
CA VAL A 210 -1.54 18.93 3.93
C VAL A 210 -0.83 18.85 2.58
N ASP A 211 -1.24 17.94 1.70
CA ASP A 211 -0.65 17.83 0.35
C ASP A 211 -0.77 19.16 -0.42
N SER A 212 -1.90 19.86 -0.27
CA SER A 212 -2.11 21.12 -0.96
C SER A 212 -1.26 22.25 -0.37
N ILE A 213 -1.30 22.41 0.95
CA ILE A 213 -0.63 23.46 1.72
C ILE A 213 0.90 23.36 1.63
N GLU A 214 1.45 22.14 1.74
CA GLU A 214 2.90 21.90 1.64
C GLU A 214 3.43 22.00 0.20
N GLY A 215 2.56 22.31 -0.78
CA GLY A 215 2.97 22.51 -2.17
C GLY A 215 3.22 21.20 -2.93
N ILE A 216 2.70 20.06 -2.46
CA ILE A 216 2.86 18.78 -3.16
C ILE A 216 2.16 18.86 -4.52
N THR A 217 2.89 18.52 -5.57
CA THR A 217 2.35 18.52 -6.95
C THR A 217 1.78 17.16 -7.31
N HIS A 218 2.50 16.09 -6.95
CA HIS A 218 2.16 14.72 -7.30
C HIS A 218 2.17 13.83 -6.05
N ALA A 219 1.00 13.28 -5.75
CA ALA A 219 0.75 12.39 -4.64
C ALA A 219 0.82 10.94 -5.11
N LEU A 220 1.97 10.29 -4.96
CA LEU A 220 2.14 8.86 -5.24
C LEU A 220 1.40 8.04 -4.16
N ARG A 221 0.52 7.11 -4.58
CA ARG A 221 -0.26 6.24 -3.70
C ARG A 221 -0.43 4.83 -4.27
N SER A 222 -0.66 3.84 -3.41
CA SER A 222 -1.00 2.50 -3.89
C SER A 222 -2.40 2.46 -4.48
N SER A 223 -2.60 1.59 -5.48
CA SER A 223 -3.90 1.37 -6.14
C SER A 223 -5.00 0.85 -5.21
N GLU A 224 -4.67 0.42 -4.00
CA GLU A 224 -5.64 0.02 -2.96
C GLU A 224 -6.54 1.17 -2.51
N TYR A 225 -6.10 2.42 -2.74
CA TYR A 225 -6.85 3.63 -2.42
C TYR A 225 -7.63 4.20 -3.60
N HIS A 226 -7.72 3.48 -4.73
CA HIS A 226 -8.31 3.99 -5.98
C HIS A 226 -9.70 4.60 -5.79
N ASP A 227 -10.59 3.87 -5.10
CA ASP A 227 -11.96 4.31 -4.84
C ASP A 227 -12.04 5.60 -4.01
N ARG A 228 -10.96 5.97 -3.30
CA ARG A 228 -10.87 7.19 -2.48
C ARG A 228 -10.28 8.38 -3.23
N ASN A 229 -9.82 8.21 -4.47
CA ASN A 229 -9.32 9.35 -5.25
C ASN A 229 -10.42 10.38 -5.52
N ALA A 230 -11.63 9.91 -5.83
CA ALA A 230 -12.78 10.80 -6.00
C ALA A 230 -13.06 11.60 -4.72
N GLN A 231 -13.02 10.94 -3.56
CA GLN A 231 -13.14 11.59 -2.25
C GLN A 231 -12.03 12.61 -2.01
N TYR A 232 -10.78 12.27 -2.32
CA TYR A 232 -9.62 13.16 -2.18
C TYR A 232 -9.80 14.47 -2.97
N TYR A 233 -10.15 14.37 -4.26
CA TYR A 233 -10.36 15.55 -5.09
C TYR A 233 -11.57 16.37 -4.64
N ARG A 234 -12.66 15.70 -4.24
CA ARG A 234 -13.85 16.39 -3.76
C ARG A 234 -13.58 17.17 -2.47
N ILE A 235 -12.81 16.61 -1.55
CA ILE A 235 -12.41 17.31 -0.32
C ILE A 235 -11.53 18.52 -0.65
N GLN A 236 -10.57 18.41 -1.59
CA GLN A 236 -9.75 19.56 -2.02
C GLN A 236 -10.60 20.68 -2.62
N GLU A 237 -11.55 20.32 -3.50
CA GLU A 237 -12.49 21.28 -4.08
C GLU A 237 -13.34 21.94 -3.01
N ASP A 238 -13.87 21.16 -2.06
CA ASP A 238 -14.74 21.69 -1.02
C ASP A 238 -14.03 22.65 -0.07
N MET A 239 -12.75 22.39 0.24
CA MET A 239 -11.87 23.27 1.01
C MET A 239 -11.40 24.50 0.21
N GLY A 240 -11.55 24.51 -1.12
CA GLY A 240 -11.05 25.56 -2.00
C GLY A 240 -9.53 25.53 -2.17
N LEU A 241 -8.94 24.34 -2.13
CA LEU A 241 -7.49 24.13 -2.17
C LEU A 241 -6.97 23.90 -3.59
N ARG A 242 -5.66 24.10 -3.77
CA ARG A 242 -4.97 23.74 -5.01
C ARG A 242 -5.07 22.23 -5.22
N LYS A 243 -5.43 21.83 -6.44
CA LYS A 243 -5.49 20.43 -6.85
C LYS A 243 -4.10 19.80 -6.84
N VAL A 244 -3.99 18.62 -6.24
CA VAL A 244 -2.78 17.78 -6.23
C VAL A 244 -3.04 16.55 -7.06
N HIS A 245 -2.15 16.23 -7.99
CA HIS A 245 -2.35 15.09 -8.90
C HIS A 245 -1.99 13.78 -8.20
N VAL A 246 -2.97 12.88 -8.03
CA VAL A 246 -2.72 11.56 -7.46
C VAL A 246 -2.24 10.61 -8.56
N TYR A 247 -1.05 10.03 -8.36
CA TYR A 247 -0.51 8.98 -9.23
C TYR A 247 -0.53 7.65 -8.50
N GLU A 248 -1.10 6.63 -9.14
CA GLU A 248 -1.29 5.33 -8.53
C GLU A 248 -0.28 4.31 -9.05
N PHE A 249 0.24 3.50 -8.14
CA PHE A 249 1.10 2.37 -8.46
C PHE A 249 0.62 1.10 -7.73
N SER A 250 0.94 -0.07 -8.26
CA SER A 250 0.64 -1.34 -7.59
C SER A 250 1.61 -1.57 -6.44
N SER A 251 1.10 -1.99 -5.28
CA SER A 251 1.93 -2.47 -4.17
C SER A 251 2.76 -3.70 -4.61
N LEU A 252 4.05 -3.72 -4.26
CA LEU A 252 4.92 -4.88 -4.50
C LEU A 252 4.52 -6.03 -3.57
N ASN A 253 4.18 -7.18 -4.15
CA ASN A 253 3.97 -8.41 -3.40
C ASN A 253 5.02 -9.45 -3.79
N MET A 254 5.59 -10.12 -2.78
CA MET A 254 6.60 -11.16 -2.96
C MET A 254 6.02 -12.53 -2.57
N VAL A 255 6.26 -13.56 -3.38
CA VAL A 255 5.89 -14.94 -3.07
C VAL A 255 6.61 -15.37 -1.78
N TYR A 256 5.94 -16.19 -0.95
CA TYR A 256 6.41 -16.64 0.37
C TYR A 256 6.75 -15.52 1.37
N THR A 257 6.23 -14.31 1.16
CA THR A 257 6.53 -13.15 2.00
C THR A 257 5.27 -12.51 2.54
N LEU A 258 5.26 -12.23 3.84
CA LEU A 258 4.14 -11.59 4.50
C LEU A 258 4.47 -10.11 4.75
N HIS A 259 3.69 -9.21 4.17
CA HIS A 259 3.84 -7.75 4.36
C HIS A 259 2.86 -7.18 5.40
N SER A 260 1.96 -8.00 5.92
CA SER A 260 0.97 -7.57 6.90
C SER A 260 1.63 -7.37 8.27
N LYS A 261 1.58 -6.14 8.79
CA LYS A 261 2.07 -5.81 10.13
C LYS A 261 1.53 -6.74 11.22
N ARG A 262 0.24 -7.02 11.21
CA ARG A 262 -0.38 -7.90 12.21
C ARG A 262 0.28 -9.29 12.23
N LYS A 263 0.61 -9.82 11.05
CA LYS A 263 1.27 -11.12 10.93
C LYS A 263 2.74 -11.04 11.35
N LEU A 264 3.47 -10.03 10.91
CA LEU A 264 4.88 -9.86 11.28
C LEU A 264 5.05 -9.61 12.78
N LEU A 265 4.18 -8.77 13.36
CA LEU A 265 4.13 -8.55 14.81
C LEU A 265 3.87 -9.86 15.56
N TRP A 266 2.99 -10.73 15.05
CA TRP A 266 2.76 -12.03 15.65
C TRP A 266 4.05 -12.88 15.70
N PHE A 267 4.88 -12.87 14.64
CA PHE A 267 6.16 -13.59 14.67
C PHE A 267 7.13 -13.04 15.72
N VAL A 268 7.19 -11.72 15.89
CA VAL A 268 8.01 -11.07 16.94
C VAL A 268 7.48 -11.42 18.33
N GLN A 269 6.16 -11.28 18.55
CA GLN A 269 5.53 -11.53 19.85
C GLN A 269 5.54 -13.00 20.28
N ASN A 270 5.71 -13.93 19.36
CA ASN A 270 5.77 -15.37 19.63
C ASN A 270 7.19 -15.92 19.52
N ASP A 271 8.21 -15.05 19.60
CA ASP A 271 9.63 -15.38 19.61
C ASP A 271 10.05 -16.32 18.46
N LYS A 272 9.41 -16.18 17.29
CA LYS A 272 9.78 -16.93 16.08
C LYS A 272 10.94 -16.27 15.33
N VAL A 273 11.20 -15.01 15.66
CA VAL A 273 12.32 -14.21 15.17
C VAL A 273 12.97 -13.41 16.30
N ASN A 274 14.19 -12.97 16.08
CA ASN A 274 14.96 -12.23 17.09
C ASN A 274 14.51 -10.77 17.26
N GLY A 275 13.76 -10.24 16.29
CA GLY A 275 13.33 -8.84 16.26
C GLY A 275 12.89 -8.38 14.88
N TRP A 276 12.66 -7.07 14.74
CA TRP A 276 12.28 -6.43 13.48
C TRP A 276 13.41 -6.36 12.45
N ASP A 277 14.65 -6.46 12.91
CA ASP A 277 15.86 -6.48 12.10
C ASP A 277 16.34 -7.92 11.80
N ASP A 278 15.51 -8.94 12.08
CA ASP A 278 15.87 -10.33 11.81
C ASP A 278 16.08 -10.55 10.30
N PRO A 279 17.16 -11.21 9.84
CA PRO A 279 17.41 -11.45 8.42
C PRO A 279 16.31 -12.21 7.67
N ARG A 280 15.39 -12.87 8.38
CA ARG A 280 14.24 -13.57 7.80
C ARG A 280 13.05 -12.65 7.54
N PHE A 281 13.05 -11.44 8.09
CA PHE A 281 11.97 -10.47 7.92
C PHE A 281 12.13 -9.65 6.63
N PRO A 282 11.00 -9.27 5.99
CA PRO A 282 11.00 -8.43 4.79
C PRO A 282 11.06 -6.93 5.13
N THR A 283 11.69 -6.56 6.26
CA THR A 283 11.95 -5.16 6.63
C THR A 283 13.23 -4.69 5.94
N VAL A 284 13.37 -3.38 5.69
CA VAL A 284 14.61 -2.81 5.13
C VAL A 284 15.82 -3.20 5.99
N GLN A 285 15.68 -3.10 7.31
CA GLN A 285 16.73 -3.49 8.26
C GLN A 285 17.04 -4.99 8.20
N GLY A 286 16.03 -5.86 8.09
CA GLY A 286 16.21 -7.31 7.98
C GLY A 286 16.92 -7.73 6.69
N ILE A 287 16.48 -7.21 5.53
CA ILE A 287 17.07 -7.57 4.24
C ILE A 287 18.49 -7.01 4.08
N VAL A 288 18.75 -5.80 4.57
CA VAL A 288 20.11 -5.23 4.59
C VAL A 288 21.01 -6.03 5.53
N ARG A 289 20.54 -6.40 6.72
CA ARG A 289 21.29 -7.28 7.64
C ARG A 289 21.56 -8.66 7.07
N ARG A 290 20.66 -9.18 6.22
CA ARG A 290 20.87 -10.44 5.47
C ARG A 290 22.01 -10.33 4.44
N GLY A 291 22.41 -9.11 4.07
CA GLY A 291 23.46 -8.84 3.09
C GLY A 291 22.95 -8.32 1.75
N LEU A 292 21.67 -7.93 1.64
CA LEU A 292 21.15 -7.31 0.43
C LEU A 292 21.77 -5.92 0.23
N LYS A 293 22.44 -5.71 -0.92
CA LYS A 293 22.95 -4.40 -1.32
C LYS A 293 21.78 -3.48 -1.68
N VAL A 294 21.80 -2.26 -1.19
CA VAL A 294 20.74 -1.25 -1.39
C VAL A 294 20.60 -0.89 -2.86
N GLU A 295 21.71 -0.86 -3.59
CA GLU A 295 21.75 -0.58 -5.03
C GLU A 295 20.98 -1.62 -5.83
N ALA A 296 21.13 -2.91 -5.48
CA ALA A 296 20.40 -4.00 -6.11
C ALA A 296 18.89 -3.91 -5.80
N LEU A 297 18.51 -3.48 -4.60
CA LEU A 297 17.12 -3.26 -4.23
C LEU A 297 16.50 -2.09 -5.03
N ILE A 298 17.22 -0.98 -5.17
CA ILE A 298 16.78 0.18 -5.97
C ILE A 298 16.61 -0.24 -7.44
N GLN A 299 17.60 -0.92 -8.02
CA GLN A 299 17.52 -1.40 -9.39
C GLN A 299 16.33 -2.34 -9.59
N PHE A 300 16.11 -3.29 -8.67
CA PHE A 300 14.96 -4.19 -8.73
C PHE A 300 13.63 -3.44 -8.74
N ILE A 301 13.48 -2.40 -7.90
CA ILE A 301 12.27 -1.57 -7.85
C ILE A 301 12.10 -0.78 -9.17
N LEU A 302 13.17 -0.19 -9.69
CA LEU A 302 13.14 0.58 -10.94
C LEU A 302 12.79 -0.29 -12.15
N GLU A 303 13.26 -1.55 -12.19
CA GLU A 303 12.92 -2.52 -13.24
C GLU A 303 11.43 -2.89 -13.25
N GLN A 304 10.74 -2.80 -12.11
CA GLN A 304 9.29 -3.03 -12.06
C GLN A 304 8.49 -1.83 -12.59
N GLY A 305 9.03 -0.63 -12.48
CA GLY A 305 8.35 0.63 -12.82
C GLY A 305 7.13 0.91 -11.95
N ALA A 306 6.44 2.01 -12.25
CA ALA A 306 5.21 2.43 -11.54
C ALA A 306 3.94 1.82 -12.17
N SER A 307 3.98 0.53 -12.52
CA SER A 307 2.83 -0.17 -13.11
C SER A 307 1.63 -0.16 -12.15
N LYS A 308 0.42 -0.11 -12.71
CA LYS A 308 -0.83 -0.28 -11.95
C LYS A 308 -1.24 -1.75 -11.79
N ASN A 309 -0.62 -2.65 -12.55
CA ASN A 309 -0.95 -4.08 -12.52
C ASN A 309 -0.40 -4.73 -11.26
N LEU A 310 -1.23 -5.51 -10.57
CA LEU A 310 -0.80 -6.25 -9.38
C LEU A 310 0.42 -7.11 -9.71
N ASN A 311 1.52 -6.86 -9.02
CA ASN A 311 2.78 -7.54 -9.28
C ASN A 311 3.09 -8.52 -8.14
N LEU A 312 3.02 -9.82 -8.45
CA LEU A 312 3.46 -10.90 -7.57
C LEU A 312 4.81 -11.42 -8.06
N MET A 313 5.84 -11.18 -7.25
CA MET A 313 7.23 -11.37 -7.63
C MET A 313 7.90 -12.48 -6.82
N GLU A 314 8.74 -13.24 -7.48
CA GLU A 314 9.55 -14.28 -6.82
C GLU A 314 10.89 -13.72 -6.36
N TRP A 315 11.42 -14.27 -5.27
CA TRP A 315 12.73 -13.88 -4.74
C TRP A 315 13.87 -14.12 -5.74
N ASP A 316 13.73 -15.11 -6.63
CA ASP A 316 14.75 -15.43 -7.63
C ASP A 316 15.07 -14.24 -8.54
N LYS A 317 14.07 -13.41 -8.85
CA LYS A 317 14.28 -12.18 -9.63
C LYS A 317 15.15 -11.17 -8.88
N LEU A 318 14.89 -10.95 -7.60
CA LEU A 318 15.72 -10.09 -6.76
C LEU A 318 17.13 -10.68 -6.60
N CYS A 319 17.25 -11.98 -6.37
CA CYS A 319 18.54 -12.67 -6.26
C CYS A 319 19.37 -12.54 -7.55
N THR A 320 18.74 -12.54 -8.71
CA THR A 320 19.40 -12.35 -10.00
C THR A 320 20.03 -10.95 -10.09
N VAL A 321 19.27 -9.91 -9.76
CA VAL A 321 19.76 -8.52 -9.72
C VAL A 321 20.91 -8.36 -8.70
N VAL A 322 20.85 -9.08 -7.58
CA VAL A 322 21.94 -9.07 -6.58
C VAL A 322 23.21 -9.70 -7.13
N ASN A 323 23.10 -10.88 -7.76
CA ASN A 323 24.25 -11.58 -8.34
C ASN A 323 24.89 -10.78 -9.49
N ASP A 324 24.08 -10.12 -10.31
CA ASP A 324 24.54 -9.25 -11.38
C ASP A 324 25.27 -8.00 -10.83
N ASN A 325 25.02 -7.61 -9.59
CA ASN A 325 25.71 -6.50 -8.91
C ASN A 325 26.86 -6.96 -8.00
N ASP A 326 27.27 -8.23 -8.08
CA ASP A 326 28.25 -8.82 -7.16
C ASP A 326 29.71 -8.82 -7.67
N TYR A 327 30.03 -7.96 -8.64
CA TYR A 327 31.39 -7.79 -9.19
C TYR A 327 32.47 -7.41 -8.15
N SER A 328 32.08 -7.05 -6.93
CA SER A 328 32.95 -6.58 -5.84
C SER A 328 33.17 -7.59 -4.71
N CYS A 329 32.57 -8.79 -4.75
CA CYS A 329 32.71 -9.77 -3.67
C CYS A 329 34.00 -10.59 -3.84
N ASN A 330 34.89 -10.50 -2.85
CA ASN A 330 36.07 -11.35 -2.78
C ASN A 330 35.64 -12.80 -2.56
N LYS A 331 36.17 -13.72 -3.37
CA LYS A 331 35.89 -15.15 -3.24
C LYS A 331 36.68 -15.72 -2.07
N TYR A 332 35.98 -16.16 -1.04
CA TYR A 332 36.55 -16.91 0.07
C TYR A 332 36.00 -18.34 0.06
N CYS A 333 36.83 -19.31 0.45
CA CYS A 333 36.39 -20.68 0.66
C CYS A 333 36.01 -20.87 2.13
N LEU A 334 34.77 -21.30 2.39
CA LEU A 334 34.29 -21.64 3.73
C LEU A 334 33.70 -23.04 3.70
N MET A 335 34.11 -23.89 4.64
CA MET A 335 33.63 -25.28 4.75
C MET A 335 32.66 -25.38 5.93
N TYR A 336 31.37 -25.52 5.64
CA TYR A 336 30.29 -25.53 6.65
C TYR A 336 30.18 -26.84 7.43
N ALA A 337 30.71 -27.95 6.89
CA ALA A 337 30.76 -29.24 7.56
C ALA A 337 32.17 -29.80 7.41
N ILE A 338 32.91 -29.89 8.51
CA ILE A 338 34.27 -30.43 8.51
C ILE A 338 34.16 -31.95 8.48
N ASN A 339 34.29 -32.55 7.30
CA ASN A 339 34.69 -33.94 7.19
C ASN A 339 36.21 -34.01 7.27
N ARG A 340 36.74 -34.90 8.12
CA ARG A 340 38.18 -35.06 8.33
C ARG A 340 38.83 -35.54 7.02
N LEU A 341 39.58 -34.67 6.36
CA LEU A 341 40.35 -35.01 5.17
C LEU A 341 41.70 -35.58 5.59
N VAL A 342 41.96 -36.85 5.29
CA VAL A 342 43.29 -37.46 5.42
C VAL A 342 43.89 -37.52 4.02
N MET A 343 44.94 -36.73 3.78
CA MET A 343 45.72 -36.82 2.55
C MET A 343 46.81 -37.87 2.72
N HIS A 344 46.71 -38.99 1.99
CA HIS A 344 47.82 -39.92 1.82
C HIS A 344 48.60 -39.54 0.56
N ALA A 345 49.84 -39.06 0.73
CA ALA A 345 50.79 -38.99 -0.37
C ALA A 345 51.32 -40.40 -0.63
N ILE A 346 51.15 -40.92 -1.85
CA ILE A 346 51.79 -42.16 -2.28
C ILE A 346 53.22 -41.79 -2.66
N ASP A 347 54.20 -42.18 -1.85
CA ASP A 347 55.61 -42.02 -2.19
C ASP A 347 55.95 -42.90 -3.40
N LYS A 348 56.84 -42.40 -4.28
CA LYS A 348 57.29 -43.07 -5.52
C LYS A 348 57.74 -44.53 -5.30
N LEU A 349 58.13 -44.89 -4.08
CA LEU A 349 58.49 -46.26 -3.68
C LEU A 349 57.36 -47.28 -3.84
N VAL A 350 56.09 -46.91 -3.68
CA VAL A 350 54.96 -47.85 -3.83
C VAL A 350 54.64 -48.13 -5.30
N MET A 351 54.94 -47.18 -6.21
CA MET A 351 54.71 -47.35 -7.64
C MET A 351 55.69 -48.33 -8.31
N HIS A 352 56.86 -48.58 -7.71
CA HIS A 352 57.84 -49.56 -8.23
C HIS A 352 57.61 -51.00 -7.76
N ALA A 353 56.64 -51.23 -6.87
CA ALA A 353 56.31 -52.58 -6.38
C ALA A 353 55.11 -53.22 -7.11
N ILE A 354 54.61 -52.57 -8.18
CA ILE A 354 53.43 -53.01 -8.95
C ILE A 354 53.80 -53.47 -10.38
N ASP A 355 55.06 -53.29 -10.80
CA ASP A 355 55.64 -53.96 -11.97
C ASP A 355 56.48 -55.17 -11.52
#